data_AF-A0A452XD95-F1
#
_entry.id   AF-A0A452XD95-F1
#
_cell.length_a   1.000
_cell.length_b   1.000
_cell.length_c   1.000
_cell.angle_alpha   90.00
_cell.angle_beta   90.00
_cell.angle_gamma   90.00
#
_symmetry.space_group_name_H-M   'P 1'
#
loop_
_entity.id
_entity.type
_entity.pdbx_description
1 polymer ?
#
loop_
_entity_poly.entity_id
_entity_poly.type
_entity_poly.pdbx_seq_one_letter_code
_entity_poly.pdbx_strand_id
1 'polypeptide(L)' 'RTEPVHWARAFFPVGSNCESVDNNLCESFNHAIVEARFYPIISMQEKIRKKVMVRIQEQREKGQNFHGKICPSAFKKLK' A
#
# COMPACT_ATOMS: atom_id res chain seq x y z
N ARG A 1 4.03 22.90 0.41
CA ARG A 1 4.83 21.90 1.16
C ARG A 1 3.89 21.27 2.17
N THR A 2 3.97 19.96 2.42
CA THR A 2 3.15 19.30 3.46
C THR A 2 3.76 19.53 4.83
N GLU A 3 2.93 19.95 5.80
CA GLU A 3 3.34 20.23 7.17
C GLU A 3 3.95 18.99 7.86
N PRO A 4 4.98 19.14 8.71
CA PRO A 4 5.65 18.03 9.40
C PRO A 4 4.72 17.10 10.16
N VAL A 5 3.60 17.63 10.68
CA VAL A 5 2.58 16.86 11.39
C VAL A 5 1.97 15.72 10.56
N HIS A 6 2.07 15.77 9.22
CA HIS A 6 1.52 14.74 8.35
C HIS A 6 2.48 13.58 8.04
N TRP A 7 3.77 13.71 8.35
CA TRP A 7 4.79 12.73 7.92
C TRP A 7 5.91 12.47 8.93
N ALA A 8 6.16 13.38 9.87
CA ALA A 8 7.18 13.20 10.90
C ALA A 8 6.56 12.55 12.15
N ARG A 9 7.11 11.38 12.51
CA ARG A 9 6.67 10.57 13.66
C ARG A 9 6.63 11.34 14.98
N ALA A 10 7.50 12.33 15.16
CA ALA A 10 7.56 13.16 16.37
C ALA A 10 6.27 13.94 16.67
N PHE A 11 5.41 14.14 15.67
CA PHE A 11 4.15 14.88 15.80
C PHE A 11 2.90 13.98 15.84
N PHE A 12 3.07 12.65 15.82
CA PHE A 12 1.93 11.73 15.88
C PHE A 12 1.39 11.60 17.31
N PRO A 13 0.07 11.53 17.50
CA PRO A 13 -0.52 11.31 18.82
C PRO A 13 -0.02 10.01 19.46
N VAL A 14 0.13 10.01 20.79
CA VAL A 14 0.44 8.80 21.56
C VAL A 14 -0.64 7.75 21.28
N GLY A 15 -0.21 6.55 20.86
CA GLY A 15 -1.12 5.46 20.44
C GLY A 15 -1.35 5.36 18.93
N SER A 16 -0.91 6.35 18.13
CA SER A 16 -0.89 6.27 16.66
C SER A 16 0.34 5.48 16.17
N ASN A 17 0.51 4.28 16.72
CA ASN A 17 1.63 3.41 16.41
C ASN A 17 1.29 2.63 15.13
N CYS A 18 1.81 3.08 13.99
CA CYS A 18 1.93 2.21 12.82
C CYS A 18 3.16 1.32 13.05
N GLU A 19 2.94 0.08 13.47
CA GLU A 19 4.00 -0.91 13.67
C GLU A 19 4.62 -1.37 12.34
N SER A 20 4.11 -0.89 11.20
CA SER A 20 4.64 -1.24 9.89
C SER A 20 5.93 -0.45 9.60
N VAL A 21 7.02 -0.94 10.17
CA VAL A 21 8.42 -0.58 9.87
C VAL A 21 9.11 -1.65 9.02
N ASP A 22 8.32 -2.62 8.55
CA ASP A 22 8.72 -3.75 7.75
C ASP A 22 8.80 -3.40 6.26
N ASN A 23 9.80 -3.95 5.58
CA ASN A 23 10.04 -3.82 4.14
C ASN A 23 8.98 -4.51 3.26
N ASN A 24 7.92 -5.01 3.90
CA ASN A 24 6.86 -5.83 3.32
C ASN A 24 6.16 -5.13 2.13
N LEU A 25 6.00 -3.80 2.17
CA LEU A 25 5.44 -3.06 1.05
C LEU A 25 6.35 -3.11 -0.19
N CYS A 26 7.65 -2.87 0.01
CA CYS A 26 8.63 -2.93 -1.05
C CYS A 26 8.80 -4.37 -1.57
N GLU A 27 8.82 -5.36 -0.69
CA GLU A 27 8.90 -6.78 -1.05
C GLU A 27 7.68 -7.21 -1.87
N SER A 28 6.48 -6.86 -1.42
CA SER A 28 5.24 -7.15 -2.16
C SER A 28 5.22 -6.47 -3.52
N PHE A 29 5.64 -5.21 -3.61
CA PHE A 29 5.70 -4.49 -4.88
C PHE A 29 6.75 -5.09 -5.83
N ASN A 30 7.96 -5.34 -5.34
CA ASN A 30 9.04 -5.95 -6.11
C ASN A 30 8.63 -7.31 -6.65
N HIS A 31 8.02 -8.16 -5.82
CA HIS A 31 7.46 -9.44 -6.22
C HIS A 31 6.41 -9.28 -7.32
N ALA A 32 5.52 -8.29 -7.20
CA ALA A 32 4.46 -8.03 -8.16
C ALA A 32 4.97 -7.60 -9.55
N ILE A 33 6.17 -7.02 -9.65
CA ILE A 33 6.73 -6.52 -10.91
C ILE A 33 7.84 -7.41 -11.49
N VAL A 34 8.23 -8.51 -10.83
CA VAL A 34 9.33 -9.39 -11.29
C VAL A 34 9.17 -9.77 -12.75
N GLU A 35 7.99 -10.25 -13.15
CA GLU A 35 7.73 -10.65 -14.53
C GLU A 35 7.85 -9.47 -15.51
N ALA A 36 7.38 -8.28 -15.12
CA ALA A 36 7.43 -7.10 -15.98
C ALA A 36 8.88 -6.66 -16.29
N ARG A 37 9.83 -6.96 -15.39
CA ARG A 37 11.25 -6.59 -15.56
C ARG A 37 11.97 -7.34 -16.67
N PHE A 38 11.40 -8.43 -17.20
CA PHE A 38 11.96 -9.17 -18.33
C PHE A 38 11.60 -8.54 -19.69
N TYR A 39 10.81 -7.46 -19.72
CA TYR A 39 10.40 -6.78 -20.95
C TYR A 39 11.24 -5.52 -21.21
N PRO A 40 11.33 -5.06 -22.48
CA PRO A 40 11.92 -3.76 -22.81
C PRO A 40 11.28 -2.62 -22.02
N ILE A 41 12.02 -1.54 -21.78
CA ILE A 41 11.64 -0.45 -20.86
C ILE A 41 10.20 0.06 -21.07
N ILE A 42 9.77 0.29 -22.31
CA ILE A 42 8.42 0.78 -22.61
C ILE A 42 7.36 -0.27 -22.20
N SER A 43 7.56 -1.53 -22.59
CA SER A 43 6.65 -2.63 -22.29
C SER A 43 6.61 -2.96 -20.79
N MET A 44 7.76 -2.90 -20.11
CA MET A 44 7.86 -3.06 -18.65
C MET A 44 7.02 -1.99 -17.95
N GLN A 45 7.19 -0.72 -18.31
CA GLN A 45 6.46 0.39 -17.67
C GLN A 45 4.96 0.29 -17.92
N GLU A 46 4.54 -0.09 -19.13
CA GLU A 46 3.12 -0.27 -19.44
C GLU A 46 2.49 -1.41 -18.65
N LYS A 47 3.21 -2.53 -18.46
CA LYS A 47 2.77 -3.64 -17.60
C LYS A 47 2.63 -3.20 -16.13
N ILE A 48 3.63 -2.49 -15.59
CA ILE A 48 3.59 -1.98 -14.22
C ILE A 48 2.41 -1.02 -14.05
N ARG A 49 2.23 -0.07 -14.97
CA ARG A 49 1.12 0.91 -14.96
C ARG A 49 -0.23 0.22 -14.91
N LYS A 50 -0.49 -0.74 -15.82
CA LYS A 50 -1.75 -1.50 -15.86
C LYS A 50 -2.00 -2.22 -14.53
N LYS A 51 -0.99 -2.89 -13.99
CA LYS A 51 -1.10 -3.63 -12.71
C LYS A 51 -1.43 -2.71 -11.54
N VAL A 52 -0.79 -1.54 -11.47
CA VAL A 52 -1.05 -0.53 -10.43
C VAL A 52 -2.46 0.03 -10.55
N MET A 53 -2.91 0.38 -11.76
CA MET A 53 -4.25 0.92 -11.97
C MET A 53 -5.36 -0.06 -11.55
N VAL A 54 -5.24 -1.34 -11.95
CA VAL A 54 -6.19 -2.39 -11.53
C VAL A 54 -6.22 -2.51 -10.02
N ARG A 55 -5.05 -2.60 -9.37
CA ARG A 55 -4.97 -2.68 -7.90
C ARG A 55 -5.62 -1.49 -7.21
N ILE A 56 -5.39 -0.26 -7.68
CA ILE A 56 -6.00 0.94 -7.10
C ILE A 56 -7.52 0.88 -7.20
N GLN A 57 -8.05 0.48 -8.37
CA GLN A 57 -9.50 0.36 -8.57
C GLN A 57 -10.10 -0.70 -7.64
N GLU A 58 -9.51 -1.89 -7.54
CA GLU A 58 -9.99 -2.95 -6.64
C GLU A 58 -9.97 -2.52 -5.16
N GLN A 59 -8.93 -1.80 -4.74
CA GLN A 59 -8.85 -1.29 -3.35
C GLN A 59 -9.87 -0.20 -3.10
N ARG A 60 -10.14 0.66 -4.09
CA ARG A 60 -11.19 1.68 -4.02
C ARG A 60 -12.57 1.05 -3.84
N GLU A 61 -12.89 0.03 -4.63
CA GLU A 61 -14.17 -0.69 -4.53
C GLU A 61 -14.32 -1.40 -3.17
N LYS A 62 -13.25 -2.06 -2.70
CA LYS A 62 -13.23 -2.67 -1.36
C LYS A 62 -13.45 -1.62 -0.26
N GLY A 63 -12.82 -0.45 -0.40
CA GLY A 63 -12.98 0.66 0.54
C GLY A 63 -14.40 1.24 0.54
N GLN A 64 -15.03 1.36 -0.63
CA GLN A 64 -16.42 1.82 -0.75
C GLN A 64 -17.41 0.86 -0.07
N ASN A 65 -17.16 -0.44 -0.17
CA ASN A 65 -18.02 -1.47 0.43
C ASN A 65 -17.67 -1.76 1.90
N PHE A 66 -16.65 -1.11 2.46
CA PHE A 66 -16.19 -1.36 3.82
C PHE A 66 -16.88 -0.43 4.83
N HIS A 67 -17.64 -1.04 5.75
CA HIS A 67 -18.44 -0.33 6.76
C HIS A 67 -17.88 -0.44 8.19
N GLY A 68 -16.78 -1.17 8.38
CA GLY A 68 -16.19 -1.41 9.70
C GLY A 68 -15.30 -0.26 10.18
N LYS A 69 -15.01 -0.22 11.49
CA LYS A 69 -14.00 0.70 12.05
C LYS A 69 -12.56 0.19 11.88
N ILE A 70 -12.38 -1.13 11.78
CA ILE A 70 -11.07 -1.78 11.69
C ILE A 70 -11.11 -2.78 10.54
N CYS A 71 -10.14 -2.69 9.62
CA CYS A 71 -10.02 -3.63 8.51
C CYS A 71 -9.96 -5.09 9.01
N PRO A 72 -10.64 -6.05 8.37
CA PRO A 72 -10.66 -7.44 8.84
C PRO A 72 -9.28 -8.06 8.96
N SER A 73 -8.35 -7.70 8.08
CA SER A 73 -6.95 -8.15 8.12
C SER A 73 -6.19 -7.65 9.36
N ALA A 74 -6.45 -6.41 9.79
CA ALA A 74 -5.87 -5.86 11.01
C ALA A 74 -6.52 -6.48 12.26
N PHE A 75 -7.85 -6.65 12.25
CA PHE A 75 -8.57 -7.28 13.35
C PHE A 75 -8.12 -8.72 13.61
N LYS A 76 -7.82 -9.50 12.55
CA LYS A 76 -7.26 -10.85 12.68
C LYS A 76 -5.90 -10.90 13.40
N LYS A 77 -5.12 -9.82 13.38
CA LYS A 77 -3.82 -9.74 14.07
C LYS A 77 -3.94 -9.34 15.54
N LEU A 78 -5.10 -8.84 15.97
CA LEU A 78 -5.38 -8.43 17.35
C LEU A 78 -5.92 -9.59 18.21
N LYS A 79 -6.37 -10.67 17.57
CA LYS A 79 -6.70 -11.94 18.24
C LYS A 79 -5.46 -12.81 18.33
#